data_AF-A0A286DGF2-F1
#
_entry.id   AF-A0A286DGF2-F1
#
_cell.length_a   1.000
_cell.length_b   1.000
_cell.length_c   1.000
_cell.angle_alpha   90.00
_cell.angle_beta   90.00
_cell.angle_gamma   90.00
#
_symmetry.space_group_name_H-M   'P 1'
#
loop_
_entity.id
_entity.type
_entity.pdbx_description
1 polymer ?
#
loop_
_entity_poly.entity_id
_entity_poly.type
_entity_poly.pdbx_seq_one_letter_code
_entity_poly.pdbx_strand_id
1 'polypeptide(L)'
;MSKTARDACETILREGIRYNLEHEILPSENVVARRLLDRSEELTEAYQEVYDKLHHRAHAVKQFMGMLLSVQAFWSPEKIAQARADREALVEINQKIQGHARALADLLEERTRLHNTSGFSSRTLYHIRDVIDAAYEDNWHYRTFLREPLEHLAGQFDQKYWPELNKIMLAIANDAEHAELEATDPLTEAATLSKRPSTSDQVLAFLAYIEECRGNHDGALPYGFQLSDRSMASLLNVVFDLPVDKLLTAEYVKGRRQRARGLAG
;
A
#
# COMPACT_ATOMS: atom_id res chain seq x y z
N MET A 1 27.87 24.83 18.34
CA MET A 1 27.90 24.01 17.11
C MET A 1 26.50 23.59 16.63
N SER A 2 25.42 23.77 17.42
CA SER A 2 24.04 23.38 17.04
C SER A 2 23.39 24.20 15.92
N LYS A 3 23.84 25.44 15.70
CA LYS A 3 23.21 26.36 14.74
C LYS A 3 23.31 25.85 13.29
N THR A 4 24.47 25.28 12.92
CA THR A 4 24.73 24.79 11.57
C THR A 4 23.86 23.58 11.19
N ALA A 5 23.62 22.65 12.11
CA ALA A 5 22.80 21.46 11.84
C ALA A 5 21.31 21.81 11.68
N ARG A 6 20.79 22.70 12.55
CA ARG A 6 19.43 23.23 12.44
C ARG A 6 19.24 23.98 11.13
N ASP A 7 20.15 24.92 10.81
CA ASP A 7 20.07 25.71 9.57
C ASP A 7 20.07 24.81 8.32
N ALA A 8 20.86 23.73 8.32
CA ALA A 8 20.88 22.75 7.23
C ALA A 8 19.53 22.03 7.07
N CYS A 9 18.94 21.55 8.17
CA CYS A 9 17.63 20.88 8.14
C CYS A 9 16.52 21.83 7.71
N GLU A 10 16.50 23.06 8.23
CA GLU A 10 15.50 24.06 7.86
C GLU A 10 15.63 24.50 6.40
N THR A 11 16.86 24.57 5.87
CA THR A 11 17.10 24.89 4.45
C THR A 11 16.44 23.84 3.56
N ILE A 12 16.63 22.55 3.86
CA ILE A 12 15.99 21.45 3.13
C ILE A 12 14.46 21.58 3.16
N LEU A 13 13.88 21.90 4.32
CA LEU A 13 12.43 22.09 4.45
C LEU A 13 11.92 23.28 3.63
N ARG A 14 12.62 24.42 3.66
CA ARG A 14 12.24 25.63 2.90
C ARG A 14 12.35 25.39 1.39
N GLU A 15 13.41 24.72 0.94
CA GLU A 15 13.59 24.36 -0.46
C GLU A 15 12.52 23.37 -0.94
N GLY A 16 12.17 22.39 -0.11
CA GLY A 16 11.09 21.45 -0.38
C GLY A 16 9.73 22.14 -0.53
N ILE A 17 9.39 23.05 0.39
CA ILE A 17 8.15 23.85 0.29
C ILE A 17 8.14 24.66 -1.00
N ARG A 18 9.24 25.35 -1.34
CA ARG A 18 9.33 26.13 -2.57
C ARG A 18 9.10 25.26 -3.81
N TYR A 19 9.80 24.14 -3.91
CA TYR A 19 9.67 23.20 -5.03
C TYR A 19 8.23 22.69 -5.18
N ASN A 20 7.62 22.26 -4.08
CA ASN A 20 6.24 21.74 -4.06
C ASN A 20 5.22 22.80 -4.48
N LEU A 21 5.39 24.06 -4.07
CA LEU A 21 4.53 25.17 -4.48
C LEU A 21 4.69 25.52 -5.96
N GLU A 22 5.92 25.53 -6.47
CA GLU A 22 6.21 25.79 -7.90
C GLU A 22 5.60 24.73 -8.83
N HIS A 23 5.48 23.49 -8.35
CA HIS A 23 4.99 22.35 -9.12
C HIS A 23 3.55 21.94 -8.79
N GLU A 24 2.89 22.63 -7.85
CA GLU A 24 1.52 22.34 -7.40
C GLU A 24 1.32 20.90 -6.86
N ILE A 25 2.33 20.38 -6.16
CA ILE A 25 2.32 19.01 -5.61
C ILE A 25 2.45 19.00 -4.08
N LEU A 26 2.11 17.86 -3.48
CA LEU A 26 2.38 17.51 -2.07
C LEU A 26 1.99 18.60 -1.04
N PRO A 27 0.75 19.15 -1.10
CA PRO A 27 0.31 20.18 -0.16
C PRO A 27 0.28 19.68 1.30
N SER A 28 0.05 18.38 1.52
CA SER A 28 0.08 17.74 2.83
C SER A 28 1.48 17.74 3.45
N GLU A 29 2.52 17.45 2.67
CA GLU A 29 3.92 17.52 3.13
C GLU A 29 4.32 18.96 3.48
N ASN A 30 3.83 19.94 2.74
CA ASN A 30 4.09 21.36 3.04
C ASN A 30 3.54 21.77 4.40
N VAL A 31 2.38 21.23 4.82
CA VAL A 31 1.83 21.48 6.17
C VAL A 31 2.76 20.95 7.24
N VAL A 32 3.28 19.72 7.07
CA VAL A 32 4.21 19.10 8.01
C VAL A 32 5.54 19.86 8.05
N ALA A 33 6.06 20.26 6.89
CA ALA A 33 7.31 21.01 6.79
C ALA A 33 7.22 22.37 7.51
N ARG A 34 6.10 23.10 7.35
CA ARG A 34 5.86 24.36 8.08
C ARG A 34 5.82 24.14 9.59
N ARG A 35 5.14 23.09 10.06
CA ARG A 35 5.10 22.73 11.48
C ARG A 35 6.51 22.45 12.05
N LEU A 36 7.34 21.72 11.31
CA LEU A 36 8.74 21.46 11.68
C LEU A 36 9.59 22.74 11.74
N LEU A 37 9.29 23.74 10.90
CA LEU A 37 9.94 25.06 10.94
C LEU A 37 9.45 25.88 12.14
N ASP A 38 8.14 25.93 12.38
CA ASP A 38 7.52 26.72 13.44
C ASP A 38 7.93 26.23 14.84
N ARG A 39 8.12 24.91 15.00
CA ARG A 39 8.53 24.26 16.25
C ARG A 39 10.00 23.83 16.25
N SER A 40 10.82 24.44 15.40
CA SER A 40 12.23 24.06 15.19
C SER A 40 13.11 24.18 16.44
N GLU A 41 12.77 25.05 17.40
CA GLU A 41 13.52 25.17 18.66
C GLU A 41 13.48 23.87 19.48
N GLU A 42 12.33 23.20 19.51
CA GLU A 42 12.11 21.91 20.20
C GLU A 42 12.96 20.79 19.61
N LEU A 43 13.39 20.95 18.35
CA LEU A 43 14.06 19.93 17.55
C LEU A 43 15.58 20.12 17.49
N THR A 44 16.15 21.10 18.21
CA THR A 44 17.58 21.43 18.13
C THR A 44 18.50 20.22 18.37
N GLU A 45 18.24 19.44 19.44
CA GLU A 45 19.03 18.22 19.72
C GLU A 45 18.81 17.13 18.67
N ALA A 46 17.57 16.96 18.20
CA ALA A 46 17.23 15.94 17.22
C ALA A 46 17.82 16.23 15.84
N TYR A 47 17.76 17.48 15.38
CA TYR A 47 18.40 17.94 14.14
C TYR A 47 19.92 17.81 14.21
N GLN A 48 20.52 18.10 15.36
CA GLN A 48 21.95 17.87 15.56
C GLN A 48 22.29 16.38 15.38
N GLU A 49 21.55 15.48 16.02
CA GLU A 49 21.79 14.04 15.92
C GLU A 49 21.57 13.50 14.49
N VAL A 50 20.52 13.95 13.80
CA VAL A 50 20.26 13.62 12.39
C VAL A 50 21.41 14.07 11.52
N TYR A 51 21.84 15.33 11.67
CA TYR A 51 22.93 15.89 10.90
C TYR A 51 24.23 15.11 11.16
N ASP A 52 24.64 14.94 12.41
CA ASP A 52 25.88 14.25 12.79
C ASP A 52 25.94 12.83 12.21
N LYS A 53 24.81 12.11 12.16
CA LYS A 53 24.76 10.73 11.66
C LYS A 53 24.66 10.60 10.15
N LEU A 54 24.14 11.62 9.44
CA LEU A 54 23.79 11.50 8.02
C LEU A 54 24.55 12.46 7.09
N HIS A 55 25.10 13.57 7.59
CA HIS A 55 25.70 14.62 6.74
C HIS A 55 26.88 14.15 5.89
N HIS A 56 27.56 13.08 6.30
CA HIS A 56 28.67 12.48 5.55
C HIS A 56 28.23 11.80 4.24
N ARG A 57 26.93 11.47 4.10
CA ARG A 57 26.37 10.90 2.88
C ARG A 57 25.56 11.97 2.16
N ALA A 58 25.85 12.16 0.88
CA ALA A 58 25.06 13.07 0.06
C ALA A 58 23.58 12.66 0.10
N HIS A 59 22.72 13.68 0.14
CA HIS A 59 21.26 13.56 0.16
C HIS A 59 20.62 12.77 1.33
N ALA A 60 21.37 12.09 2.20
CA ALA A 60 20.79 11.26 3.27
C ALA A 60 20.01 12.07 4.30
N VAL A 61 20.48 13.28 4.63
CA VAL A 61 19.70 14.23 5.47
C VAL A 61 18.39 14.60 4.76
N LYS A 62 18.45 14.89 3.45
CA LYS A 62 17.26 15.22 2.66
C LYS A 62 16.27 14.06 2.60
N GLN A 63 16.75 12.83 2.40
CA GLN A 63 15.93 11.62 2.41
C GLN A 63 15.23 11.45 3.75
N PHE A 64 15.96 11.55 4.86
CA PHE A 64 15.38 11.42 6.19
C PHE A 64 14.32 12.50 6.48
N MET A 65 14.59 13.75 6.09
CA MET A 65 13.61 14.83 6.21
C MET A 65 12.37 14.55 5.35
N GLY A 66 12.55 14.08 4.11
CA GLY A 66 11.44 13.66 3.24
C GLY A 66 10.56 12.60 3.90
N MET A 67 11.16 11.58 4.51
CA MET A 67 10.42 10.54 5.23
C MET A 67 9.57 11.10 6.39
N LEU A 68 10.08 12.10 7.13
CA LEU A 68 9.31 12.76 8.20
C LEU A 68 8.08 13.50 7.64
N LEU A 69 8.19 14.09 6.45
CA LEU A 69 7.07 14.75 5.79
C LEU A 69 6.03 13.73 5.32
N SER A 70 6.49 12.70 4.61
CA SER A 70 5.64 11.69 4.01
C SER A 70 4.89 10.87 5.06
N VAL A 71 5.50 10.56 6.23
CA VAL A 71 4.85 9.69 7.21
C VAL A 71 3.53 10.26 7.73
N GLN A 72 3.50 11.55 8.08
CA GLN A 72 2.27 12.20 8.51
C GLN A 72 1.31 12.46 7.33
N ALA A 73 1.86 12.77 6.15
CA ALA A 73 1.06 13.09 4.97
C ALA A 73 0.26 11.88 4.47
N PHE A 74 0.85 10.68 4.49
CA PHE A 74 0.26 9.49 3.88
C PHE A 74 -0.14 8.39 4.88
N TRP A 75 0.36 8.43 6.11
CA TRP A 75 -0.01 7.48 7.17
C TRP A 75 -0.59 8.16 8.42
N SER A 76 -1.25 9.31 8.26
CA SER A 76 -2.08 9.91 9.33
C SER A 76 -3.15 8.93 9.84
N PRO A 77 -3.71 9.14 11.05
CA PRO A 77 -4.77 8.28 11.61
C PRO A 77 -5.91 8.01 10.63
N GLU A 78 -6.32 9.04 9.89
CA GLU A 78 -7.40 8.99 8.91
C GLU A 78 -7.02 8.10 7.72
N LYS A 79 -5.79 8.22 7.20
CA LYS A 79 -5.29 7.39 6.10
C LYS A 79 -5.12 5.93 6.52
N ILE A 80 -4.63 5.69 7.74
CA ILE A 80 -4.53 4.34 8.31
C ILE A 80 -5.93 3.73 8.48
N ALA A 81 -6.90 4.50 8.97
CA ALA A 81 -8.28 4.05 9.09
C ALA A 81 -8.87 3.70 7.72
N GLN A 82 -8.63 4.53 6.70
CA GLN A 82 -9.08 4.26 5.34
C GLN A 82 -8.45 2.99 4.77
N ALA A 83 -7.14 2.81 4.87
CA ALA A 83 -6.45 1.60 4.36
C ALA A 83 -7.00 0.30 4.98
N ARG A 84 -7.43 0.36 6.25
CA ARG A 84 -8.09 -0.76 6.92
C ARG A 84 -9.50 -1.00 6.41
N ALA A 85 -10.28 0.06 6.25
CA ALA A 85 -11.62 -0.02 5.68
C ALA A 85 -11.55 -0.60 4.26
N ASP A 86 -10.55 -0.21 3.47
CA ASP A 86 -10.31 -0.75 2.13
C ASP A 86 -9.94 -2.24 2.19
N ARG A 87 -9.08 -2.66 3.12
CA ARG A 87 -8.76 -4.08 3.36
C ARG A 87 -10.01 -4.88 3.74
N GLU A 88 -10.83 -4.38 4.67
CA GLU A 88 -12.09 -5.03 5.06
C GLU A 88 -13.08 -5.10 3.89
N ALA A 89 -13.18 -4.04 3.09
CA ALA A 89 -13.99 -4.02 1.88
C ALA A 89 -13.53 -5.06 0.85
N LEU A 90 -12.22 -5.27 0.68
CA LEU A 90 -11.68 -6.33 -0.18
C LEU A 90 -12.06 -7.73 0.32
N VAL A 91 -12.03 -7.98 1.64
CA VAL A 91 -12.53 -9.24 2.21
C VAL A 91 -14.00 -9.45 1.88
N GLU A 92 -14.83 -8.43 2.08
CA GLU A 92 -16.26 -8.51 1.77
C GLU A 92 -16.52 -8.73 0.27
N ILE A 93 -15.75 -8.06 -0.59
CA ILE A 93 -15.84 -8.23 -2.04
C ILE A 93 -15.51 -9.67 -2.42
N ASN A 94 -14.43 -10.25 -1.91
CA ASN A 94 -14.04 -11.64 -2.18
C ASN A 94 -15.12 -12.63 -1.72
N GLN A 95 -15.71 -12.42 -0.54
CA GLN A 95 -16.84 -13.23 -0.06
C GLN A 95 -18.06 -13.14 -0.99
N LYS A 96 -18.39 -11.93 -1.47
CA LYS A 96 -19.49 -11.72 -2.42
C LYS A 96 -19.19 -12.38 -3.78
N ILE A 97 -17.96 -12.24 -4.29
CA ILE A 97 -17.52 -12.89 -5.53
C ILE A 97 -17.66 -14.40 -5.40
N GLN A 98 -17.14 -15.00 -4.31
CA GLN A 98 -17.29 -16.42 -4.03
C GLN A 98 -18.76 -16.86 -4.06
N GLY A 99 -19.62 -16.19 -3.28
CA GLY A 99 -21.04 -16.55 -3.20
C GLY A 99 -21.78 -16.44 -4.53
N HIS A 100 -21.57 -15.34 -5.26
CA HIS A 100 -22.20 -15.12 -6.56
C HIS A 100 -21.69 -16.07 -7.64
N ALA A 101 -20.38 -16.33 -7.67
CA ALA A 101 -19.79 -17.25 -8.64
C ALA A 101 -20.25 -18.70 -8.41
N ARG A 102 -20.37 -19.16 -7.14
CA ARG A 102 -20.96 -20.48 -6.82
C ARG A 102 -22.42 -20.57 -7.25
N ALA A 103 -23.24 -19.57 -6.90
CA ALA A 103 -24.65 -19.56 -7.28
C ALA A 103 -24.84 -19.55 -8.80
N LEU A 104 -24.00 -18.79 -9.53
CA LEU A 104 -24.03 -18.79 -11.00
C LEU A 104 -23.55 -20.13 -11.58
N ALA A 105 -22.56 -20.78 -10.97
CA ALA A 105 -22.13 -22.11 -11.40
C ALA A 105 -23.27 -23.13 -11.30
N ASP A 106 -24.02 -23.13 -10.18
CA ASP A 106 -25.16 -24.02 -9.97
C ASP A 106 -26.27 -23.77 -11.02
N LEU A 107 -26.56 -22.50 -11.31
CA LEU A 107 -27.53 -22.12 -12.35
C LEU A 107 -27.08 -22.54 -13.76
N LEU A 108 -25.80 -22.40 -14.06
CA LEU A 108 -25.22 -22.82 -15.35
C LEU A 108 -25.27 -24.34 -15.51
N GLU A 109 -24.98 -25.09 -14.45
CA GLU A 109 -25.08 -26.56 -14.44
C GLU A 109 -26.53 -27.03 -14.63
N GLU A 110 -27.48 -26.43 -13.90
CA GLU A 110 -28.90 -26.75 -14.05
C GLU A 110 -29.42 -26.39 -15.44
N ARG A 111 -29.00 -25.25 -16.00
CA ARG A 111 -29.33 -24.87 -17.38
C ARG A 111 -28.83 -25.91 -18.38
N THR A 112 -27.58 -26.36 -18.24
CA THR A 112 -27.01 -27.42 -19.09
C THR A 112 -27.80 -28.73 -18.96
N ARG A 113 -28.17 -29.11 -17.73
CA ARG A 113 -29.02 -30.29 -17.50
C ARG A 113 -30.36 -30.18 -18.23
N LEU A 114 -31.02 -29.03 -18.15
CA LEU A 114 -32.29 -28.78 -18.82
C LEU A 114 -32.16 -28.77 -20.35
N HIS A 115 -31.10 -28.19 -20.91
CA HIS A 115 -30.82 -28.26 -22.36
C HIS A 115 -30.72 -29.71 -22.85
N ASN A 116 -30.15 -30.59 -22.03
CA ASN A 116 -29.94 -31.98 -22.40
C ASN A 116 -31.17 -32.89 -22.15
N THR A 117 -32.11 -32.48 -21.30
CA THR A 117 -33.18 -33.39 -20.80
C THR A 117 -34.61 -32.90 -21.03
N SER A 118 -34.83 -31.59 -21.16
CA SER A 118 -36.18 -31.02 -21.16
C SER A 118 -36.84 -30.95 -22.55
N GLY A 119 -36.07 -31.19 -23.62
CA GLY A 119 -36.50 -30.94 -25.00
C GLY A 119 -36.53 -29.46 -25.39
N PHE A 120 -36.17 -28.55 -24.48
CA PHE A 120 -36.00 -27.13 -24.73
C PHE A 120 -34.53 -26.72 -24.70
N SER A 121 -34.15 -25.81 -25.59
CA SER A 121 -32.85 -25.16 -25.59
C SER A 121 -32.99 -23.65 -25.51
N SER A 122 -31.99 -22.98 -24.94
CA SER A 122 -31.89 -21.51 -24.96
C SER A 122 -30.67 -21.09 -25.77
N ARG A 123 -30.82 -20.09 -26.65
CA ARG A 123 -29.73 -19.54 -27.47
C ARG A 123 -28.83 -18.64 -26.63
N THR A 124 -28.01 -19.26 -25.78
CA THR A 124 -27.07 -18.61 -24.87
C THR A 124 -25.64 -19.06 -25.17
N LEU A 125 -24.66 -18.35 -24.64
CA LEU A 125 -23.24 -18.75 -24.72
C LEU A 125 -23.05 -20.14 -24.13
N TYR A 126 -22.31 -20.98 -24.86
CA TYR A 126 -22.13 -22.40 -24.54
C TYR A 126 -20.66 -22.74 -24.33
N HIS A 127 -19.79 -22.23 -25.19
CA HIS A 127 -18.36 -22.48 -25.14
C HIS A 127 -17.61 -21.26 -24.58
N ILE A 128 -16.48 -21.47 -23.89
CA ILE A 128 -15.65 -20.38 -23.36
C ILE A 128 -15.15 -19.43 -24.46
N ARG A 129 -14.88 -19.96 -25.66
CA ARG A 129 -14.57 -19.15 -26.85
C ARG A 129 -15.68 -18.17 -27.18
N ASP A 130 -16.95 -18.56 -27.05
CA ASP A 130 -18.09 -17.68 -27.33
C ASP A 130 -18.14 -16.52 -26.32
N VAL A 131 -17.77 -16.79 -25.07
CA VAL A 131 -17.66 -15.77 -24.02
C VAL A 131 -16.53 -14.78 -24.34
N ILE A 132 -15.37 -15.28 -24.77
CA ILE A 132 -14.23 -14.44 -25.15
C ILE A 132 -14.59 -13.57 -26.37
N ASP A 133 -15.18 -14.17 -27.41
CA ASP A 133 -15.66 -13.48 -28.61
C ASP A 133 -16.62 -12.33 -28.25
N ALA A 134 -17.60 -12.61 -27.38
CA ALA A 134 -18.57 -11.61 -26.95
C ALA A 134 -17.94 -10.50 -26.09
N ALA A 135 -17.01 -10.84 -25.21
CA ALA A 135 -16.35 -9.87 -24.32
C ALA A 135 -15.35 -8.95 -25.06
N TYR A 136 -14.81 -9.41 -26.18
CA TYR A 136 -13.78 -8.70 -26.96
C TYR A 136 -14.23 -8.30 -28.37
N GLU A 137 -15.55 -8.19 -28.61
CA GLU A 137 -16.11 -7.86 -29.93
C GLU A 137 -15.57 -6.52 -30.49
N ASP A 138 -15.34 -5.53 -29.63
CA ASP A 138 -14.82 -4.22 -30.02
C ASP A 138 -13.29 -4.09 -29.91
N ASN A 139 -12.61 -5.13 -29.46
CA ASN A 139 -11.16 -5.09 -29.29
C ASN A 139 -10.45 -5.41 -30.62
N TRP A 140 -9.79 -4.39 -31.20
CA TRP A 140 -9.02 -4.54 -32.43
C TRP A 140 -8.03 -5.71 -32.33
N HIS A 141 -7.22 -5.76 -31.26
CA HIS A 141 -6.11 -6.73 -31.13
C HIS A 141 -6.61 -8.16 -31.11
N TYR A 142 -7.71 -8.39 -30.39
CA TYR A 142 -8.37 -9.68 -30.41
C TYR A 142 -8.84 -10.04 -31.82
N ARG A 143 -9.60 -9.14 -32.47
CA ARG A 143 -10.24 -9.41 -33.76
C ARG A 143 -9.27 -9.77 -34.88
N THR A 144 -8.13 -9.10 -34.93
CA THR A 144 -7.20 -9.31 -36.06
C THR A 144 -6.11 -10.32 -35.75
N PHE A 145 -5.68 -10.47 -34.49
CA PHE A 145 -4.55 -11.34 -34.18
C PHE A 145 -4.95 -12.64 -33.48
N LEU A 146 -5.98 -12.64 -32.63
CA LEU A 146 -6.27 -13.78 -31.75
C LEU A 146 -7.54 -14.55 -32.11
N ARG A 147 -8.52 -13.89 -32.75
CA ARG A 147 -9.82 -14.50 -33.03
C ARG A 147 -9.72 -15.74 -33.91
N GLU A 148 -9.08 -15.62 -35.08
CA GLU A 148 -8.94 -16.72 -36.03
C GLU A 148 -8.10 -17.88 -35.46
N PRO A 149 -6.92 -17.64 -34.83
CA PRO A 149 -6.19 -18.72 -34.16
C PRO A 149 -6.99 -19.43 -33.06
N LEU A 150 -7.75 -18.68 -32.26
CA LEU A 150 -8.57 -19.25 -31.17
C LEU A 150 -9.74 -20.06 -31.72
N GLU A 151 -10.38 -19.60 -32.80
CA GLU A 151 -11.42 -20.35 -33.51
C GLU A 151 -10.87 -21.65 -34.09
N HIS A 152 -9.69 -21.62 -34.72
CA HIS A 152 -9.04 -22.82 -35.22
C HIS A 152 -8.76 -23.82 -34.11
N LEU A 153 -8.22 -23.35 -32.97
CA LEU A 153 -7.94 -24.21 -31.81
C LEU A 153 -9.22 -24.82 -31.22
N ALA A 154 -10.28 -24.01 -31.09
CA ALA A 154 -11.58 -24.50 -30.62
C ALA A 154 -12.21 -25.50 -31.60
N GLY A 155 -11.97 -25.36 -32.90
CA GLY A 155 -12.42 -26.32 -33.91
C GLY A 155 -11.62 -27.63 -33.94
N GLN A 156 -10.35 -27.62 -33.50
CA GLN A 156 -9.50 -28.81 -33.45
C GLN A 156 -9.86 -29.76 -32.30
N PHE A 157 -10.26 -29.21 -31.15
CA PHE A 157 -10.51 -29.99 -29.93
C PHE A 157 -11.98 -29.91 -29.54
N ASP A 158 -12.61 -31.08 -29.33
CA ASP A 158 -13.99 -31.14 -28.87
C ASP A 158 -14.14 -30.58 -27.44
N GLN A 159 -15.38 -30.45 -26.99
CA GLN A 159 -15.70 -29.84 -25.70
C GLN A 159 -15.08 -30.57 -24.49
N LYS A 160 -14.61 -31.82 -24.63
CA LYS A 160 -13.96 -32.54 -23.52
C LYS A 160 -12.63 -31.91 -23.13
N TYR A 161 -12.04 -31.11 -24.01
CA TYR A 161 -10.76 -30.44 -23.80
C TYR A 161 -10.93 -29.01 -23.27
N TRP A 162 -12.15 -28.48 -23.24
CA TRP A 162 -12.43 -27.12 -22.81
C TRP A 162 -13.26 -27.13 -21.52
N PRO A 163 -13.00 -26.21 -20.58
CA PRO A 163 -13.77 -26.15 -19.36
C PRO A 163 -15.21 -25.70 -19.64
N GLU A 164 -16.17 -26.35 -18.98
CA GLU A 164 -17.55 -25.90 -18.94
C GLU A 164 -17.67 -24.57 -18.18
N LEU A 165 -18.64 -23.73 -18.56
CA LEU A 165 -18.78 -22.39 -17.97
C LEU A 165 -19.02 -22.41 -16.45
N ASN A 166 -19.77 -23.39 -15.93
CA ASN A 166 -19.93 -23.59 -14.48
C ASN A 166 -18.59 -23.89 -13.80
N LYS A 167 -17.71 -24.69 -14.41
CA LYS A 167 -16.38 -24.99 -13.86
C LYS A 167 -15.48 -23.75 -13.84
N ILE A 168 -15.60 -22.87 -14.82
CA ILE A 168 -14.89 -21.57 -14.82
C ILE A 168 -15.40 -20.70 -13.66
N MET A 169 -16.72 -20.63 -13.45
CA MET A 169 -17.27 -19.89 -12.31
C MET A 169 -16.83 -20.48 -10.97
N LEU A 170 -16.76 -21.81 -10.85
CA LEU A 170 -16.21 -22.46 -9.64
C LEU A 170 -14.73 -22.14 -9.43
N ALA A 171 -13.93 -22.03 -10.50
CA ALA A 171 -12.53 -21.61 -10.39
C ALA A 171 -12.42 -20.19 -9.82
N ILE A 172 -13.23 -19.24 -10.32
CA ILE A 172 -13.31 -17.88 -9.78
C ILE A 172 -13.78 -17.87 -8.32
N ALA A 173 -14.78 -18.70 -7.98
CA ALA A 173 -15.26 -18.80 -6.61
C ALA A 173 -14.17 -19.30 -5.66
N ASN A 174 -13.43 -20.34 -6.08
CA ASN A 174 -12.34 -20.90 -5.28
C ASN A 174 -11.18 -19.91 -5.16
N ASP A 175 -10.84 -19.19 -6.22
CA ASP A 175 -9.83 -18.12 -6.19
C ASP A 175 -10.20 -17.05 -5.15
N ALA A 176 -11.44 -16.55 -5.20
CA ALA A 176 -11.92 -15.55 -4.24
C ALA A 176 -12.00 -16.08 -2.79
N GLU A 177 -12.31 -17.36 -2.58
CA GLU A 177 -12.34 -18.00 -1.26
C GLU A 177 -10.95 -18.08 -0.62
N HIS A 178 -9.91 -18.31 -1.43
CA HIS A 178 -8.53 -18.46 -0.97
C HIS A 178 -7.69 -17.20 -1.20
N ALA A 179 -8.34 -16.07 -1.51
CA ALA A 179 -7.66 -14.82 -1.74
C ALA A 179 -7.04 -14.29 -0.44
N GLU A 180 -5.72 -14.41 -0.34
CA GLU A 180 -4.92 -13.82 0.73
C GLU A 180 -4.71 -12.34 0.46
N LEU A 181 -4.96 -11.49 1.47
CA LEU A 181 -4.72 -10.06 1.36
C LEU A 181 -3.37 -9.73 1.94
N GLU A 182 -2.47 -9.26 1.07
CA GLU A 182 -1.15 -8.77 1.43
C GLU A 182 -1.07 -7.26 1.22
N ALA A 183 -0.33 -6.57 2.09
CA ALA A 183 -0.01 -5.17 1.86
C ALA A 183 0.98 -5.05 0.71
N THR A 184 0.79 -4.06 -0.16
CA THR A 184 1.68 -3.82 -1.31
C THR A 184 3.02 -3.23 -0.92
N ASP A 185 3.15 -2.73 0.31
CA ASP A 185 4.36 -2.14 0.84
C ASP A 185 4.49 -2.33 2.37
N PRO A 186 5.72 -2.33 2.92
CA PRO A 186 5.96 -2.57 4.35
C PRO A 186 5.38 -1.50 5.27
N LEU A 187 5.15 -0.27 4.79
CA LEU A 187 4.63 0.81 5.63
C LEU A 187 3.12 0.63 5.83
N THR A 188 2.39 0.28 4.78
CA THR A 188 0.98 -0.11 4.84
C THR A 188 0.78 -1.33 5.72
N GLU A 189 1.65 -2.33 5.62
CA GLU A 189 1.65 -3.48 6.54
C GLU A 189 1.80 -3.01 7.99
N ALA A 190 2.89 -2.32 8.31
CA ALA A 190 3.20 -1.87 9.66
C ALA A 190 2.10 -0.97 10.27
N ALA A 191 1.50 -0.11 9.45
CA ALA A 191 0.42 0.80 9.86
C ALA A 191 -0.91 0.09 10.14
N THR A 192 -1.15 -1.08 9.54
CA THR A 192 -2.43 -1.80 9.61
C THR A 192 -2.40 -3.05 10.51
N LEU A 193 -1.29 -3.28 11.22
CA LEU A 193 -1.09 -4.40 12.14
C LEU A 193 -2.02 -4.40 13.36
N SER A 194 -2.31 -3.24 13.94
CA SER A 194 -3.10 -3.18 15.18
C SER A 194 -4.61 -3.22 14.89
N LYS A 195 -5.43 -3.54 15.89
CA LYS A 195 -6.90 -3.56 15.73
C LYS A 195 -7.56 -2.17 15.70
N ARG A 196 -6.88 -1.10 16.15
CA ARG A 196 -7.43 0.27 16.18
C ARG A 196 -6.38 1.30 15.73
N PRO A 197 -6.73 2.25 14.85
CA PRO A 197 -5.81 3.31 14.44
C PRO A 197 -5.29 4.05 15.67
N SER A 198 -3.97 4.21 15.76
CA SER A 198 -3.34 4.84 16.90
C SER A 198 -2.03 5.51 16.51
N THR A 199 -1.55 6.41 17.38
CA THR A 199 -0.20 6.95 17.29
C THR A 199 0.86 5.85 17.25
N SER A 200 0.59 4.68 17.85
CA SER A 200 1.48 3.53 17.73
C SER A 200 1.67 3.07 16.29
N ASP A 201 0.63 3.09 15.47
CA ASP A 201 0.68 2.59 14.10
C ASP A 201 1.50 3.52 13.21
N GLN A 202 1.36 4.83 13.42
CA GLN A 202 2.19 5.84 12.78
C GLN A 202 3.67 5.70 13.15
N VAL A 203 3.97 5.45 14.43
CA VAL A 203 5.35 5.18 14.86
C VAL A 203 5.89 3.91 14.20
N LEU A 204 5.10 2.84 14.12
CA LEU A 204 5.51 1.59 13.47
C LEU A 204 5.73 1.78 11.96
N ALA A 205 4.84 2.52 11.28
CA ALA A 205 4.98 2.88 9.87
C ALA A 205 6.29 3.67 9.63
N PHE A 206 6.61 4.65 10.50
CA PHE A 206 7.86 5.39 10.38
C PHE A 206 9.10 4.50 10.59
N LEU A 207 9.05 3.58 11.55
CA LEU A 207 10.15 2.66 11.80
C LEU A 207 10.34 1.70 10.61
N ALA A 208 9.26 1.19 10.03
CA ALA A 208 9.32 0.39 8.80
C ALA A 208 9.90 1.20 7.64
N TYR A 209 9.52 2.47 7.51
CA TYR A 209 10.08 3.36 6.48
C TYR A 209 11.59 3.55 6.63
N ILE A 210 12.10 3.66 7.86
CA ILE A 210 13.54 3.71 8.12
C ILE A 210 14.24 2.46 7.62
N GLU A 211 13.67 1.28 7.85
CA GLU A 211 14.25 0.03 7.39
C GLU A 211 14.22 -0.08 5.86
N GLU A 212 13.12 0.30 5.22
CA GLU A 212 12.95 0.32 3.76
C GLU A 212 13.97 1.25 3.06
N CYS A 213 14.27 2.39 3.68
CA CYS A 213 15.22 3.37 3.14
C CYS A 213 16.69 3.05 3.46
N ARG A 214 17.01 1.92 4.12
CA ARG A 214 18.40 1.53 4.36
C ARG A 214 19.05 0.99 3.11
N GLY A 215 20.32 1.34 2.92
CA GLY A 215 21.07 0.82 1.79
C GLY A 215 22.49 1.35 1.68
N ASN A 216 23.14 0.90 0.61
CA ASN A 216 24.49 1.31 0.24
C ASN A 216 24.52 2.03 -1.12
N HIS A 217 23.61 2.99 -1.29
CA HIS A 217 23.55 3.89 -2.44
C HIS A 217 23.38 5.34 -1.98
N ASP A 218 23.54 6.29 -2.91
CA ASP A 218 23.41 7.71 -2.61
C ASP A 218 21.99 8.06 -2.13
N GLY A 219 21.87 8.90 -1.11
CA GLY A 219 20.59 9.21 -0.45
C GLY A 219 20.06 8.13 0.52
N ALA A 220 20.58 6.90 0.50
CA ALA A 220 20.12 5.84 1.40
C ALA A 220 20.58 6.05 2.86
N LEU A 221 19.75 5.61 3.80
CA LEU A 221 20.14 5.57 5.21
C LEU A 221 21.23 4.49 5.41
N PRO A 222 22.33 4.80 6.13
CA PRO A 222 23.33 3.80 6.47
C PRO A 222 22.73 2.59 7.19
N TYR A 223 23.23 1.39 6.88
CA TYR A 223 22.95 0.22 7.72
C TYR A 223 23.33 0.53 9.17
N GLY A 224 22.45 0.16 10.11
CA GLY A 224 22.62 0.49 11.52
C GLY A 224 22.31 1.94 11.90
N PHE A 225 21.85 2.79 10.96
CA PHE A 225 21.33 4.10 11.30
C PHE A 225 20.17 3.98 12.29
N GLN A 226 20.33 4.63 13.44
CA GLN A 226 19.33 4.67 14.49
C GLN A 226 19.52 5.95 15.31
N LEU A 227 18.49 6.80 15.37
CA LEU A 227 18.46 7.92 16.30
C LEU A 227 18.25 7.44 17.74
N SER A 228 18.62 8.25 18.73
CA SER A 228 18.20 8.04 20.10
C SER A 228 16.67 8.02 20.20
N ASP A 229 16.15 7.28 21.19
CA ASP A 229 14.71 7.21 21.42
C ASP A 229 14.13 8.60 21.77
N ARG A 230 14.93 9.46 22.41
CA ARG A 230 14.59 10.84 22.74
C ARG A 230 14.45 11.72 21.50
N SER A 231 15.45 11.73 20.62
CA SER A 231 15.38 12.53 19.38
C SER A 231 14.25 12.08 18.47
N MET A 232 14.03 10.76 18.40
CA MET A 232 12.88 10.20 17.66
C MET A 232 11.56 10.67 18.26
N ALA A 233 11.40 10.63 19.59
CA ALA A 233 10.19 11.11 20.25
C ALA A 233 9.95 12.60 19.98
N SER A 234 10.96 13.45 20.09
CA SER A 234 10.85 14.88 19.80
C SER A 234 10.41 15.15 18.35
N LEU A 235 11.05 14.48 17.38
CA LEU A 235 10.67 14.61 15.96
C LEU A 235 9.22 14.19 15.74
N LEU A 236 8.84 13.00 16.21
CA LEU A 236 7.49 12.47 15.98
C LEU A 236 6.41 13.26 16.72
N ASN A 237 6.70 13.83 17.90
CA ASN A 237 5.78 14.72 18.60
C ASN A 237 5.44 15.97 17.78
N VAL A 238 6.43 16.56 17.11
CA VAL A 238 6.21 17.69 16.22
C VAL A 238 5.54 17.22 14.94
N VAL A 239 6.06 16.18 14.27
CA VAL A 239 5.51 15.68 13.00
C VAL A 239 4.03 15.29 13.12
N PHE A 240 3.65 14.58 14.18
CA PHE A 240 2.29 14.10 14.42
C PHE A 240 1.37 15.13 15.09
N ASP A 241 1.90 16.30 15.47
CA ASP A 241 1.15 17.39 16.13
C ASP A 241 0.43 16.95 17.41
N LEU A 242 1.12 16.15 18.23
CA LEU A 242 0.48 15.55 19.40
C LEU A 242 0.23 16.61 20.48
N PRO A 243 -0.94 16.58 21.14
CA PRO A 243 -1.20 17.44 22.28
C PRO A 243 -0.32 17.06 23.48
N VAL A 244 -0.12 18.00 24.39
CA VAL A 244 0.84 17.89 25.51
C VAL A 244 0.60 16.65 26.38
N ASP A 245 -0.65 16.24 26.57
CA ASP A 245 -1.05 15.07 27.35
C ASP A 245 -0.78 13.73 26.65
N LYS A 246 -0.43 13.75 25.36
CA LYS A 246 -0.20 12.56 24.53
C LYS A 246 1.19 12.53 23.89
N LEU A 247 2.11 13.38 24.35
CA LEU A 247 3.47 13.39 23.86
C LEU A 247 4.14 12.02 24.07
N LEU A 248 4.82 11.57 23.02
CA LEU A 248 5.65 10.39 23.03
C LEU A 248 6.86 10.61 23.94
N THR A 249 7.15 9.60 24.75
CA THR A 249 8.38 9.54 25.55
C THR A 249 9.44 8.68 24.87
N ALA A 250 10.69 8.79 25.31
CA ALA A 250 11.76 7.91 24.85
C ALA A 250 11.45 6.44 25.14
N GLU A 251 10.90 6.13 26.32
CA GLU A 251 10.51 4.79 26.72
C GLU A 251 9.44 4.21 25.80
N TYR A 252 8.47 5.03 25.39
CA TYR A 252 7.45 4.62 24.44
C TYR A 252 8.05 4.21 23.10
N VAL A 253 8.91 5.06 22.53
CA VAL A 253 9.60 4.79 21.24
C VAL A 253 10.45 3.53 21.32
N LYS A 254 11.18 3.36 22.43
CA LYS A 254 11.99 2.16 22.68
C LYS A 254 11.15 0.88 22.63
N GLY A 255 9.99 0.88 23.29
CA GLY A 255 9.06 -0.25 23.27
C GLY A 255 8.52 -0.54 21.86
N ARG A 256 8.21 0.51 21.07
CA ARG A 256 7.78 0.34 19.68
C ARG A 256 8.88 -0.23 18.78
N ARG A 257 10.14 0.18 18.96
CA ARG A 257 11.29 -0.39 18.23
C ARG A 257 11.48 -1.87 18.53
N GLN A 258 11.36 -2.28 19.79
CA GLN A 258 11.44 -3.69 20.16
C GLN A 258 10.33 -4.51 19.48
N ARG A 259 9.10 -3.97 19.45
CA ARG A 259 7.98 -4.59 18.74
C ARG A 259 8.24 -4.68 17.23
N ALA A 260 8.73 -3.61 16.59
CA ALA A 260 9.04 -3.60 15.15
C ALA A 260 10.06 -4.68 14.76
N ARG A 261 11.10 -4.90 15.58
CA ARG A 261 12.08 -5.98 15.34
C ARG A 261 11.48 -7.38 15.40
N GLY A 262 10.48 -7.59 16.24
CA GLY A 262 9.76 -8.87 16.31
C GLY A 262 8.74 -9.09 15.20
N LEU A 263 8.52 -8.10 14.33
CA LEU A 263 7.66 -8.21 13.15
C LEU A 263 8.46 -8.43 11.86
N ALA A 264 9.75 -8.09 11.86
CA ALA A 264 10.66 -8.22 10.71
C ALA A 264 11.44 -9.55 10.70
N GLY A 265 11.10 -10.50 11.58
CA GLY A 265 11.73 -11.82 11.66
C GLY A 265 10.67 -12.90 11.85
#